data_AF-A0A3L7TJF1-F1
#
_entry.id   AF-A0A3L7TJF1-F1
#
_cell.length_a   1.000
_cell.length_b   1.000
_cell.length_c   1.000
_cell.angle_alpha   90.00
_cell.angle_beta   90.00
_cell.angle_gamma   90.00
#
_symmetry.space_group_name_H-M   'P 1'
#
loop_
_entity.id
_entity.type
_entity.pdbx_description
1 polymer ?
#
loop_
_entity_poly.entity_id
_entity_poly.type
_entity_poly.pdbx_seq_one_letter_code
_entity_poly.pdbx_strand_id
1 'polypeptide(L)'
;MASATFTGYTVTTTAAGSLNVYQVFGNFNGATDTVLNAFQIHNTDGSGLITGFHHNDALTGGVDSTVAGTWNPQFTVSPVAADSFVCIGGSTGFTSGNSTNGDPGFGTAGFNQVNMPDTAAVGVAGWFNSNPPNLQGRVGPAGTMLLGQFALSNTAFMTLFMKVGYNSGIAGAPVQFGEGTFNLGVPAPGAIALLGLAGLTGRRRR
;
A
#
# COMPACT_ATOMS: atom_id res chain seq x y z
N MET A 1 -1.19 -5.21 30.68
CA MET A 1 -1.32 -5.65 29.27
C MET A 1 -1.05 -4.43 28.41
N ALA A 2 0.02 -4.45 27.60
CA ALA A 2 0.26 -3.35 26.65
C ALA A 2 -0.87 -3.39 25.61
N SER A 3 -1.58 -2.28 25.41
CA SER A 3 -2.57 -2.22 24.34
C SER A 3 -1.83 -2.28 23.00
N ALA A 4 -2.26 -3.19 22.14
CA ALA A 4 -1.93 -3.18 20.72
C ALA A 4 -2.08 -1.76 20.17
N THR A 5 -1.03 -1.24 19.53
CA THR A 5 -1.02 0.12 19.00
C THR A 5 -0.34 0.11 17.64
N PHE A 6 -1.12 0.47 16.63
CA PHE A 6 -0.61 0.92 15.35
C PHE A 6 0.29 2.14 15.56
N THR A 7 1.49 2.12 14.99
CA THR A 7 2.53 3.16 15.22
C THR A 7 2.84 3.99 13.98
N GLY A 8 2.25 3.64 12.82
CA GLY A 8 2.44 4.37 11.56
C GLY A 8 2.69 3.43 10.39
N TYR A 9 3.12 4.02 9.27
CA TYR A 9 3.45 3.29 8.05
C TYR A 9 4.96 3.31 7.79
N THR A 10 5.46 2.23 7.18
CA THR A 10 6.78 2.17 6.56
C THR A 10 6.63 1.85 5.09
N VAL A 11 7.32 2.60 4.24
CA VAL A 11 7.40 2.31 2.80
C VAL A 11 8.82 1.87 2.49
N THR A 12 8.94 0.72 1.82
CA THR A 12 10.20 0.29 1.21
C THR A 12 10.10 0.41 -0.30
N THR A 13 11.20 0.77 -0.95
CA THR A 13 11.22 1.03 -2.39
C THR A 13 12.31 0.22 -3.05
N THR A 14 11.99 -0.45 -4.16
CA THR A 14 12.94 -1.13 -5.04
C THR A 14 12.81 -0.57 -6.45
N ALA A 15 13.93 -0.21 -7.07
CA ALA A 15 13.95 0.22 -8.46
C ALA A 15 13.77 -0.99 -9.41
N ALA A 16 12.91 -0.84 -10.41
CA ALA A 16 12.61 -1.85 -11.41
C ALA A 16 12.54 -1.21 -12.81
N GLY A 17 13.70 -0.93 -13.41
CA GLY A 17 13.78 -0.26 -14.71
C GLY A 17 13.29 1.19 -14.64
N SER A 18 12.27 1.53 -15.43
CA SER A 18 11.60 2.84 -15.40
C SER A 18 10.58 2.99 -14.27
N LEU A 19 10.37 1.93 -13.48
CA LEU A 19 9.40 1.89 -12.40
C LEU A 19 10.10 1.86 -11.04
N ASN A 20 9.38 2.31 -10.02
CA ASN A 20 9.66 2.02 -8.63
C ASN A 20 8.54 1.14 -8.07
N VAL A 21 8.93 0.10 -7.35
CA VAL A 21 8.03 -0.79 -6.62
C VAL A 21 8.07 -0.42 -5.15
N TYR A 22 6.94 0.03 -4.62
CA TYR A 22 6.76 0.43 -3.25
C TYR A 22 5.99 -0.63 -2.49
N GLN A 23 6.56 -1.15 -1.40
CA GLN A 23 5.84 -2.00 -0.47
C GLN A 23 5.47 -1.18 0.77
N VAL A 24 4.18 -1.14 1.08
CA VAL A 24 3.64 -0.36 2.20
C VAL A 24 3.29 -1.28 3.34
N PHE A 25 3.91 -1.02 4.48
CA PHE A 25 3.74 -1.79 5.71
C PHE A 25 3.03 -0.96 6.77
N GLY A 26 2.07 -1.56 7.48
CA GLY A 26 1.59 -1.04 8.76
C GLY A 26 2.50 -1.50 9.89
N ASN A 27 2.84 -0.61 10.81
CA ASN A 27 3.74 -0.87 11.93
C ASN A 27 2.94 -1.01 13.23
N PHE A 28 3.30 -2.00 14.04
CA PHE A 28 2.58 -2.39 15.25
C PHE A 28 3.56 -2.73 16.36
N ASN A 29 3.20 -2.39 17.60
CA ASN A 29 3.99 -2.73 18.79
C ASN A 29 3.54 -4.03 19.48
N GLY A 30 2.39 -4.59 19.10
CA GLY A 30 1.93 -5.88 19.58
C GLY A 30 2.34 -7.00 18.63
N ALA A 31 3.22 -7.90 19.10
CA ALA A 31 3.67 -9.08 18.33
C ALA A 31 2.55 -10.12 18.09
N THR A 32 1.35 -9.87 18.61
CA THR A 32 0.16 -10.71 18.40
C THR A 32 -0.94 -10.01 17.63
N ASP A 33 -0.72 -8.75 17.24
CA ASP A 33 -1.72 -7.94 16.58
C ASP A 33 -2.14 -8.60 15.28
N THR A 34 -3.42 -8.50 14.93
CA THR A 34 -3.96 -9.07 13.71
C THR A 34 -4.66 -7.98 12.94
N VAL A 35 -4.12 -7.68 11.76
CA VAL A 35 -4.70 -6.74 10.80
C VAL A 35 -5.91 -7.40 10.15
N LEU A 36 -7.02 -6.67 10.12
CA LEU A 36 -8.31 -7.15 9.63
C LEU A 36 -8.66 -6.49 8.29
N ASN A 37 -8.39 -5.19 8.17
CA ASN A 37 -8.67 -4.42 6.98
C ASN A 37 -7.76 -3.19 6.86
N ALA A 38 -7.65 -2.70 5.63
CA ALA A 38 -7.12 -1.39 5.30
C ALA A 38 -8.17 -0.69 4.43
N PHE A 39 -8.48 0.58 4.73
CA PHE A 39 -9.64 1.26 4.17
C PHE A 39 -9.48 2.78 4.20
N GLN A 40 -10.41 3.46 3.53
CA GLN A 40 -10.38 4.92 3.36
C GLN A 40 -9.10 5.43 2.68
N ILE A 41 -8.51 4.62 1.79
CA ILE A 41 -7.34 5.09 1.04
C ILE A 41 -7.75 6.19 0.08
N HIS A 42 -7.08 7.34 0.15
CA HIS A 42 -7.30 8.47 -0.76
C HIS A 42 -6.03 9.28 -0.94
N ASN A 43 -5.97 9.99 -2.06
CA ASN A 43 -4.91 10.96 -2.28
C ASN A 43 -5.15 12.24 -1.44
N THR A 44 -4.13 12.66 -0.69
CA THR A 44 -4.23 13.84 0.20
C THR A 44 -3.98 15.16 -0.52
N ASP A 45 -3.52 15.11 -1.78
CA ASP A 45 -3.30 16.31 -2.61
C ASP A 45 -4.59 16.90 -3.24
N GLY A 46 -5.75 16.28 -2.99
CA GLY A 46 -7.05 16.76 -3.46
C GLY A 46 -7.39 16.46 -4.92
N SER A 47 -6.56 15.67 -5.64
CA SER A 47 -6.77 15.34 -7.05
C SER A 47 -7.83 14.26 -7.34
N GLY A 48 -8.45 13.70 -6.30
CA GLY A 48 -9.68 12.88 -6.39
C GLY A 48 -9.55 11.52 -7.07
N LEU A 49 -8.43 11.18 -7.71
CA LEU A 49 -8.19 9.86 -8.30
C LEU A 49 -6.76 9.38 -8.02
N ILE A 50 -6.62 8.19 -7.43
CA ILE A 50 -5.35 7.51 -7.27
C ILE A 50 -5.06 6.71 -8.57
N THR A 51 -4.20 7.24 -9.44
CA THR A 51 -3.93 6.69 -10.78
C THR A 51 -2.44 6.51 -11.05
N GLY A 52 -2.11 5.93 -12.21
CA GLY A 52 -0.73 5.77 -12.67
C GLY A 52 -0.07 4.46 -12.24
N PHE A 53 -0.84 3.53 -11.68
CA PHE A 53 -0.37 2.21 -11.29
C PHE A 53 -0.09 1.33 -12.50
N HIS A 54 1.00 0.59 -12.38
CA HIS A 54 1.42 -0.43 -13.32
C HIS A 54 1.02 -1.80 -12.81
N HIS A 55 0.43 -2.61 -13.69
CA HIS A 55 0.02 -3.98 -13.44
C HIS A 55 0.81 -4.92 -14.32
N ASN A 56 1.27 -6.01 -13.73
CA ASN A 56 2.03 -7.06 -14.38
C ASN A 56 1.60 -8.40 -13.78
N ASP A 57 0.39 -8.82 -14.14
CA ASP A 57 -0.33 -9.91 -13.51
C ASP A 57 -0.89 -10.90 -14.55
N ALA A 58 -1.63 -11.90 -14.07
CA ALA A 58 -2.21 -12.93 -14.92
C ALA A 58 -3.25 -12.39 -15.92
N LEU A 59 -3.93 -11.28 -15.60
CA LEU A 59 -4.89 -10.65 -16.51
C LEU A 59 -4.15 -9.94 -17.66
N THR A 60 -3.01 -9.32 -17.39
CA THR A 60 -2.17 -8.67 -18.41
C THR A 60 -1.26 -9.66 -19.15
N GLY A 61 -1.30 -10.95 -18.78
CA GLY A 61 -0.42 -11.98 -19.34
C GLY A 61 1.04 -11.82 -18.93
N GLY A 62 1.32 -11.15 -17.81
CA GLY A 62 2.67 -10.85 -17.34
C GLY A 62 3.35 -9.73 -18.13
N VAL A 63 2.58 -8.86 -18.77
CA VAL A 63 3.07 -7.68 -19.51
C VAL A 63 2.69 -6.42 -18.75
N ASP A 64 3.64 -5.50 -18.61
CA ASP A 64 3.41 -4.20 -17.97
C ASP A 64 2.27 -3.43 -18.65
N SER A 65 1.35 -2.91 -17.84
CA SER A 65 0.13 -2.28 -18.32
C SER A 65 -0.40 -1.23 -17.33
N THR A 66 -0.85 -0.09 -17.88
CA THR A 66 -1.56 0.97 -17.15
C THR A 66 -3.01 1.12 -17.62
N VAL A 67 -3.52 0.16 -18.41
CA VAL A 67 -4.87 0.20 -19.00
C VAL A 67 -5.70 -1.07 -18.73
N ALA A 68 -5.07 -2.09 -18.14
CA ALA A 68 -5.66 -3.33 -17.69
C ALA A 68 -4.84 -3.88 -16.52
N GLY A 69 -5.49 -4.60 -15.59
CA GLY A 69 -4.84 -5.18 -14.43
C GLY A 69 -5.82 -5.50 -13.31
N THR A 70 -5.32 -6.18 -12.29
CA THR A 70 -6.05 -6.61 -11.11
C THR A 70 -5.30 -6.21 -9.85
N TRP A 71 -6.05 -5.87 -8.81
CA TRP A 71 -5.47 -5.61 -7.49
C TRP A 71 -5.30 -6.88 -6.64
N ASN A 72 -5.58 -8.06 -7.19
CA ASN A 72 -5.61 -9.31 -6.46
C ASN A 72 -4.19 -9.93 -6.37
N PRO A 73 -3.64 -10.10 -5.15
CA PRO A 73 -2.28 -10.62 -4.99
C PRO A 73 -2.11 -12.06 -5.50
N GLN A 74 -3.20 -12.82 -5.68
CA GLN A 74 -3.15 -14.15 -6.27
C GLN A 74 -2.85 -14.13 -7.77
N PHE A 75 -3.10 -13.01 -8.45
CA PHE A 75 -2.93 -12.90 -9.90
C PHE A 75 -1.53 -12.39 -10.25
N THR A 76 -0.79 -11.85 -9.29
CA THR A 76 0.62 -11.50 -9.45
C THR A 76 1.42 -12.72 -9.90
N VAL A 77 1.98 -12.63 -11.12
CA VAL A 77 2.72 -13.74 -11.77
C VAL A 77 4.17 -13.85 -11.31
N SER A 78 4.71 -12.79 -10.71
CA SER A 78 6.01 -12.80 -10.04
C SER A 78 6.05 -11.73 -8.95
N PRO A 79 6.40 -12.05 -7.70
CA PRO A 79 6.53 -11.06 -6.63
C PRO A 79 7.66 -10.05 -6.86
N VAL A 80 8.59 -10.36 -7.77
CA VAL A 80 9.67 -9.45 -8.20
C VAL A 80 9.28 -8.61 -9.41
N ALA A 81 8.13 -8.90 -10.04
CA ALA A 81 7.60 -8.07 -11.11
C ALA A 81 7.08 -6.76 -10.52
N ALA A 82 7.21 -5.69 -11.30
CA ALA A 82 6.59 -4.40 -11.03
C ALA A 82 5.07 -4.51 -11.23
N ASP A 83 4.40 -5.10 -10.24
CA ASP A 83 2.97 -5.33 -10.19
C ASP A 83 2.36 -4.60 -8.99
N SER A 84 1.13 -4.09 -9.16
CA SER A 84 0.40 -3.34 -8.15
C SER A 84 -0.75 -4.18 -7.60
N PHE A 85 -0.72 -4.48 -6.30
CA PHE A 85 -1.77 -5.26 -5.64
C PHE A 85 -2.00 -4.80 -4.21
N VAL A 86 -3.19 -5.08 -3.69
CA VAL A 86 -3.53 -4.87 -2.28
C VAL A 86 -3.47 -6.18 -1.52
N CYS A 87 -3.06 -6.16 -0.26
CA CYS A 87 -3.02 -7.36 0.56
C CYS A 87 -3.21 -7.05 2.04
N ILE A 88 -3.59 -8.06 2.82
CA ILE A 88 -3.37 -8.06 4.28
C ILE A 88 -2.40 -9.20 4.55
N GLY A 89 -1.11 -8.96 4.33
CA GLY A 89 -0.07 -9.98 4.37
C GLY A 89 -0.26 -11.09 3.33
N GLY A 90 0.24 -12.27 3.67
CA GLY A 90 0.20 -13.45 2.80
C GLY A 90 1.24 -13.42 1.68
N SER A 91 1.30 -14.53 0.94
CA SER A 91 2.13 -14.64 -0.28
C SER A 91 1.33 -14.22 -1.52
N THR A 92 2.00 -14.05 -2.66
CA THR A 92 1.37 -13.77 -3.95
C THR A 92 1.30 -15.02 -4.85
N GLY A 93 0.52 -14.94 -5.92
CA GLY A 93 0.32 -16.01 -6.90
C GLY A 93 -0.82 -16.97 -6.52
N PHE A 94 -1.34 -17.70 -7.50
CA PHE A 94 -2.57 -18.51 -7.35
C PHE A 94 -2.48 -19.58 -6.26
N THR A 95 -1.29 -20.14 -6.04
CA THR A 95 -1.06 -21.19 -5.03
C THR A 95 -0.81 -20.62 -3.62
N SER A 96 -0.76 -19.30 -3.46
CA SER A 96 -0.47 -18.66 -2.16
C SER A 96 -1.54 -18.90 -1.10
N GLY A 97 -2.77 -19.18 -1.54
CA GLY A 97 -3.93 -19.19 -0.65
C GLY A 97 -4.23 -17.80 -0.04
N ASN A 98 -3.72 -16.71 -0.63
CA ASN A 98 -3.97 -15.37 -0.12
C ASN A 98 -5.48 -15.09 -0.09
N SER A 99 -6.01 -14.71 1.06
CA SER A 99 -7.43 -14.50 1.30
C SER A 99 -7.82 -13.01 1.35
N THR A 100 -6.96 -12.11 0.89
CA THR A 100 -7.31 -10.70 0.75
C THR A 100 -8.51 -10.56 -0.19
N ASN A 101 -9.48 -9.75 0.20
CA ASN A 101 -10.62 -9.38 -0.62
C ASN A 101 -10.76 -7.87 -0.70
N GLY A 102 -11.00 -7.33 -1.90
CA GLY A 102 -11.33 -5.93 -2.10
C GLY A 102 -12.80 -5.65 -1.77
N ASP A 103 -13.10 -4.40 -1.45
CA ASP A 103 -14.48 -3.93 -1.46
C ASP A 103 -15.11 -4.00 -2.87
N PRO A 104 -16.44 -3.83 -3.00
CA PRO A 104 -17.09 -3.81 -4.31
C PRO A 104 -16.62 -2.69 -5.25
N GLY A 105 -15.95 -1.66 -4.73
CA GLY A 105 -15.33 -0.60 -5.51
C GLY A 105 -14.15 -1.12 -6.34
N PHE A 106 -13.57 -2.28 -6.02
CA PHE A 106 -12.50 -2.91 -6.79
C PHE A 106 -12.92 -3.52 -8.14
N GLY A 107 -14.16 -3.28 -8.58
CA GLY A 107 -14.65 -3.71 -9.88
C GLY A 107 -15.15 -5.15 -9.87
N THR A 108 -14.93 -5.86 -10.98
CA THR A 108 -15.43 -7.24 -11.15
C THR A 108 -14.57 -8.26 -10.39
N ALA A 109 -14.95 -9.54 -10.46
CA ALA A 109 -14.23 -10.62 -9.78
C ALA A 109 -12.72 -10.57 -10.06
N GLY A 110 -11.92 -10.76 -9.00
CA GLY A 110 -10.47 -10.62 -9.06
C GLY A 110 -9.95 -9.19 -8.88
N PHE A 111 -10.79 -8.24 -8.46
CA PHE A 111 -10.41 -6.84 -8.26
C PHE A 111 -9.94 -6.19 -9.58
N ASN A 112 -10.62 -6.57 -10.66
CA ASN A 112 -10.25 -6.22 -12.02
C ASN A 112 -10.69 -4.79 -12.32
N GLN A 113 -9.75 -3.87 -12.11
CA GLN A 113 -9.79 -2.50 -12.56
C GLN A 113 -8.39 -1.89 -12.53
N VAL A 114 -8.17 -0.92 -13.40
CA VAL A 114 -6.86 -0.30 -13.60
C VAL A 114 -6.43 0.55 -12.40
N ASN A 115 -7.32 1.41 -11.94
CA ASN A 115 -7.02 2.38 -10.90
C ASN A 115 -7.58 1.94 -9.56
N MET A 116 -7.03 2.47 -8.48
CA MET A 116 -7.56 2.23 -7.15
C MET A 116 -8.88 3.00 -6.98
N PRO A 117 -9.91 2.43 -6.34
CA PRO A 117 -11.23 3.05 -6.31
C PRO A 117 -11.29 4.20 -5.31
N ASP A 118 -10.87 5.39 -5.74
CA ASP A 118 -11.03 6.64 -5.01
C ASP A 118 -12.14 7.45 -5.67
N THR A 119 -13.36 7.44 -5.10
CA THR A 119 -14.54 8.04 -5.76
C THR A 119 -15.02 9.36 -5.14
N ALA A 120 -14.26 9.98 -4.23
CA ALA A 120 -14.53 11.31 -3.68
C ALA A 120 -13.31 11.85 -2.89
N ALA A 121 -13.40 13.07 -2.34
CA ALA A 121 -12.42 13.61 -1.37
C ALA A 121 -12.27 12.78 -0.07
N VAL A 122 -13.01 11.68 0.05
CA VAL A 122 -12.94 10.70 1.14
C VAL A 122 -12.80 9.33 0.50
N GLY A 123 -11.67 8.68 0.78
CA GLY A 123 -11.34 7.37 0.22
C GLY A 123 -12.46 6.36 0.41
N VAL A 124 -12.89 5.75 -0.69
CA VAL A 124 -13.92 4.70 -0.66
C VAL A 124 -13.29 3.32 -0.70
N ALA A 125 -12.11 3.21 -1.31
CA ALA A 125 -11.33 1.97 -1.39
C ALA A 125 -10.96 1.40 -0.01
N GLY A 126 -11.19 0.11 0.11
CA GLY A 126 -10.68 -0.74 1.17
C GLY A 126 -10.58 -2.19 0.75
N TRP A 127 -9.76 -2.93 1.48
CA TRP A 127 -9.59 -4.37 1.36
C TRP A 127 -9.46 -4.97 2.76
N PHE A 128 -9.80 -6.25 2.86
CA PHE A 128 -9.89 -6.96 4.12
C PHE A 128 -9.39 -8.39 3.96
N ASN A 129 -8.98 -8.98 5.08
CA ASN A 129 -8.69 -10.40 5.12
C ASN A 129 -10.01 -11.18 5.21
N SER A 130 -10.41 -11.85 4.13
CA SER A 130 -11.57 -12.72 4.14
C SER A 130 -11.22 -14.08 4.75
N ASN A 131 -12.21 -14.79 5.31
CA ASN A 131 -12.05 -16.13 5.89
C ASN A 131 -11.36 -16.23 7.28
N PRO A 132 -11.80 -15.50 8.32
CA PRO A 132 -11.50 -15.88 9.70
C PRO A 132 -12.03 -17.29 10.02
N PRO A 133 -11.28 -18.13 10.74
CA PRO A 133 -9.97 -17.85 11.34
C PRO A 133 -8.81 -18.26 10.43
N ASN A 134 -8.11 -17.29 9.86
CA ASN A 134 -6.77 -17.52 9.29
C ASN A 134 -5.77 -16.51 9.90
N LEU A 135 -4.49 -16.88 9.88
CA LEU A 135 -3.41 -16.10 10.50
C LEU A 135 -2.72 -15.15 9.50
N GLN A 136 -3.28 -14.92 8.30
CA GLN A 136 -2.61 -14.14 7.25
C GLN A 136 -2.29 -12.71 7.69
N GLY A 137 -3.21 -12.06 8.40
CA GLY A 137 -3.05 -10.71 8.93
C GLY A 137 -2.31 -10.64 10.27
N ARG A 138 -1.77 -11.76 10.78
CA ARG A 138 -1.06 -11.78 12.06
C ARG A 138 0.28 -11.07 11.91
N VAL A 139 0.45 -9.99 12.65
CA VAL A 139 1.72 -9.26 12.78
C VAL A 139 2.76 -10.22 13.34
N GLY A 140 3.82 -10.42 12.58
CA GLY A 140 4.95 -11.26 12.98
C GLY A 140 5.89 -10.55 13.96
N PRO A 141 6.98 -11.21 14.37
CA PRO A 141 7.97 -10.63 15.31
C PRO A 141 8.63 -9.34 14.82
N ALA A 142 8.61 -9.07 13.51
CA ALA A 142 9.13 -7.83 12.92
C ALA A 142 8.28 -6.60 13.24
N GLY A 143 7.08 -6.76 13.79
CA GLY A 143 6.18 -5.66 14.12
C GLY A 143 5.60 -4.96 12.90
N THR A 144 5.64 -5.58 11.72
CA THR A 144 5.13 -5.02 10.48
C THR A 144 4.20 -5.97 9.76
N MET A 145 3.28 -5.41 8.97
CA MET A 145 2.36 -6.16 8.11
C MET A 145 2.30 -5.49 6.74
N LEU A 146 2.53 -6.26 5.66
CA LEU A 146 2.37 -5.75 4.30
C LEU A 146 0.90 -5.47 4.01
N LEU A 147 0.60 -4.26 3.55
CA LEU A 147 -0.75 -3.81 3.23
C LEU A 147 -0.97 -3.64 1.72
N GLY A 148 0.10 -3.56 0.95
CA GLY A 148 0.04 -3.47 -0.50
C GLY A 148 1.40 -3.27 -1.13
N GLN A 149 1.45 -3.54 -2.42
CA GLN A 149 2.58 -3.24 -3.29
C GLN A 149 2.08 -2.36 -4.43
N PHE A 150 2.82 -1.31 -4.76
CA PHE A 150 2.45 -0.34 -5.77
C PHE A 150 3.63 -0.14 -6.73
N ALA A 151 3.41 -0.40 -8.01
CA ALA A 151 4.36 -0.10 -9.06
C ALA A 151 3.94 1.21 -9.76
N LEU A 152 4.84 2.18 -9.79
CA LEU A 152 4.62 3.48 -10.43
C LEU A 152 5.84 3.87 -11.26
N SER A 153 5.66 4.78 -12.22
CA SER A 153 6.78 5.48 -12.86
C SER A 153 7.75 6.04 -11.81
N ASN A 154 9.05 5.96 -12.07
CA ASN A 154 10.08 6.50 -11.17
C ASN A 154 10.02 8.03 -10.99
N THR A 155 9.21 8.74 -11.80
CA THR A 155 8.92 10.17 -11.67
C THR A 155 7.61 10.45 -10.93
N ALA A 156 6.80 9.45 -10.63
CA ALA A 156 5.53 9.63 -9.95
C ALA A 156 5.75 9.96 -8.46
N PHE A 157 4.89 10.83 -7.93
CA PHE A 157 4.85 11.16 -6.52
C PHE A 157 3.40 11.26 -6.06
N MET A 158 3.08 10.63 -4.93
CA MET A 158 1.77 10.66 -4.30
C MET A 158 1.89 10.61 -2.79
N THR A 159 1.05 11.35 -2.06
CA THR A 159 0.88 11.19 -0.62
C THR A 159 -0.51 10.63 -0.35
N LEU A 160 -0.56 9.39 0.12
CA LEU A 160 -1.80 8.69 0.39
C LEU A 160 -2.09 8.67 1.89
N PHE A 161 -3.35 8.86 2.24
CA PHE A 161 -3.88 8.55 3.56
C PHE A 161 -4.46 7.13 3.55
N MET A 162 -4.39 6.42 4.68
CA MET A 162 -5.05 5.14 4.85
C MET A 162 -5.40 4.90 6.33
N LYS A 163 -6.52 4.21 6.58
CA LYS A 163 -6.87 3.61 7.87
C LYS A 163 -6.61 2.12 7.88
N VAL A 164 -6.30 1.59 9.06
CA VAL A 164 -6.13 0.16 9.30
C VAL A 164 -6.95 -0.26 10.51
N GLY A 165 -7.80 -1.26 10.35
CA GLY A 165 -8.50 -1.95 11.43
C GLY A 165 -7.71 -3.16 11.88
N TYR A 166 -7.48 -3.29 13.19
CA TYR A 166 -6.72 -4.38 13.79
C TYR A 166 -7.28 -4.78 15.16
N ASN A 167 -6.89 -5.93 15.68
CA ASN A 167 -7.12 -6.32 17.06
C ASN A 167 -5.87 -6.97 17.65
N SER A 168 -5.87 -7.28 18.95
CA SER A 168 -4.72 -7.88 19.64
C SER A 168 -4.45 -9.35 19.32
N GLY A 169 -5.21 -9.96 18.39
CA GLY A 169 -5.16 -11.39 18.06
C GLY A 169 -5.75 -12.30 19.14
N ILE A 170 -6.35 -11.74 20.19
CA ILE A 170 -7.10 -12.48 21.21
C ILE A 170 -8.56 -12.58 20.76
N ALA A 171 -9.13 -13.79 20.82
CA ALA A 171 -10.53 -14.01 20.46
C ALA A 171 -11.46 -13.10 21.28
N GLY A 172 -12.38 -12.40 20.60
CA GLY A 172 -13.30 -11.45 21.23
C GLY A 172 -12.70 -10.09 21.60
N ALA A 173 -11.42 -9.84 21.30
CA ALA A 173 -10.84 -8.52 21.48
C ALA A 173 -11.54 -7.47 20.58
N PRO A 174 -11.78 -6.25 21.09
CA PRO A 174 -12.37 -5.19 20.29
C PRO A 174 -11.45 -4.81 19.12
N VAL A 175 -12.06 -4.37 18.02
CA VAL A 175 -11.34 -3.79 16.90
C VAL A 175 -10.88 -2.39 17.28
N GLN A 176 -9.62 -2.10 17.00
CA GLN A 176 -8.98 -0.81 17.11
C GLN A 176 -8.67 -0.27 15.71
N PHE A 177 -8.50 1.05 15.63
CA PHE A 177 -8.21 1.74 14.37
C PHE A 177 -6.93 2.54 14.50
N GLY A 178 -6.11 2.47 13.45
CA GLY A 178 -4.93 3.29 13.23
C GLY A 178 -5.06 4.01 11.91
N GLU A 179 -4.43 5.17 11.79
CA GLU A 179 -4.48 5.98 10.57
C GLU A 179 -3.21 6.79 10.40
N GLY A 180 -2.98 7.26 9.18
CA GLY A 180 -1.84 8.12 8.86
C GLY A 180 -1.67 8.28 7.38
N THR A 181 -0.56 8.90 7.00
CA THR A 181 -0.17 9.08 5.60
C THR A 181 1.15 8.39 5.30
N PHE A 182 1.36 8.08 4.03
CA PHE A 182 2.63 7.59 3.49
C PHE A 182 2.87 8.15 2.09
N ASN A 183 4.14 8.24 1.71
CA ASN A 183 4.53 8.76 0.41
C ASN A 183 4.95 7.62 -0.51
N LEU A 184 4.45 7.65 -1.74
CA LEU A 184 4.96 6.87 -2.85
C LEU A 184 5.74 7.84 -3.74
N GLY A 185 7.04 7.61 -3.87
CA GLY A 185 7.97 8.54 -4.52
C GLY A 185 8.92 9.21 -3.53
N VAL A 186 10.08 9.63 -4.05
CA VAL A 186 11.03 10.46 -3.30
C VAL A 186 10.72 11.91 -3.68
N PRO A 187 10.56 12.85 -2.73
CA PRO A 187 10.70 14.26 -3.06
C PRO A 187 12.05 14.40 -3.74
N ALA A 188 12.09 14.78 -5.02
CA ALA A 188 13.30 14.74 -5.84
C ALA A 188 14.49 15.25 -5.01
N PRO A 189 15.56 14.46 -4.78
CA PRO A 189 16.69 14.86 -3.93
C PRO A 189 17.28 16.23 -4.31
N GLY A 190 17.10 16.65 -5.57
CA GLY A 190 17.45 17.97 -6.08
C GLY A 190 16.65 19.15 -5.50
N ALA A 191 15.45 18.96 -4.96
CA ALA A 191 14.64 20.05 -4.38
C ALA A 191 15.16 20.50 -3.01
N ILE A 192 15.71 19.58 -2.21
CA ILE A 192 16.35 19.92 -0.93
C ILE A 192 17.78 20.44 -1.15
N ALA A 193 18.51 19.87 -2.11
CA ALA A 193 19.86 20.34 -2.46
C ALA A 193 19.85 21.75 -3.10
N LEU A 194 18.85 22.10 -3.91
CA LEU A 194 18.76 23.42 -4.55
C LEU A 194 18.32 24.52 -3.57
N LEU A 195 17.50 24.21 -2.57
CA LEU A 195 17.19 25.15 -1.48
C LEU A 195 18.44 25.43 -0.61
N GLY A 196 19.23 24.39 -0.33
CA GLY A 196 20.52 24.53 0.37
C GLY A 196 21.56 25.32 -0.44
N LEU A 197 21.57 25.19 -1.77
CA LEU A 197 22.51 25.90 -2.65
C LEU A 197 22.10 27.35 -2.96
N ALA A 198 20.80 27.64 -3.03
CA ALA A 198 20.28 29.01 -3.13
C ALA A 198 20.55 29.82 -1.86
N GLY A 199 20.56 29.18 -0.69
CA GLY A 199 20.96 29.81 0.57
C GLY A 199 22.46 30.11 0.68
N LEU A 200 23.31 29.33 0.00
CA LEU A 200 24.77 29.47 0.06
C LEU A 200 25.35 30.46 -0.96
N THR A 201 24.67 30.68 -2.08
CA THR A 201 25.09 31.66 -3.10
C THR A 201 24.74 33.12 -2.76
N GLY A 202 23.96 33.37 -1.69
CA GLY A 202 23.52 34.71 -1.30
C GLY A 202 24.34 35.44 -0.21
N ARG A 203 25.23 34.75 0.53
CA ARG A 203 25.98 35.39 1.63
C ARG A 203 27.18 36.16 1.10
N ARG A 204 26.91 37.36 0.57
CA ARG A 204 27.94 38.37 0.30
C ARG A 204 28.55 38.81 1.63
N ARG A 205 29.78 38.40 1.92
CA ARG A 205 30.58 38.95 3.03
C ARG A 205 30.67 40.46 2.84
N ARG A 206 30.05 41.22 3.74
CA ARG A 206 30.38 42.62 4.00
C ARG A 206 31.05 42.66 5.36
#